data_AF-A0A822ZXM5-F1
#
_entry.id   AF-A0A822ZXM5-F1
#
_cell.length_a   1.000
_cell.length_b   1.000
_cell.length_c   1.000
_cell.angle_alpha   90.00
_cell.angle_beta   90.00
_cell.angle_gamma   90.00
#
_symmetry.space_group_name_H-M   'P 1'
#
loop_
_entity.id
_entity.type
_entity.pdbx_description
1 polymer ?
#
loop_
_entity_poly.entity_id
_entity_poly.type
_entity_poly.pdbx_seq_one_letter_code
_entity_poly.pdbx_strand_id
1 'polypeptide(L)'
;MLVSEVCFNTISLWMRILNVPMVYRTKETTELLAKEAGEVLDVNPEEGKLWRSKDEWDKGLRVRVRVDTRKPLATGSKGLFVDDREEWFPFQ
;
A
#
# COMPACT_ATOMS: atom_id res chain seq x y z
N MET A 1 -6.94 -4.10 -34.19
CA MET A 1 -6.25 -3.59 -33.00
C MET A 1 -4.77 -3.60 -33.33
N LEU A 2 -4.22 -2.42 -33.62
CA LEU A 2 -2.78 -2.29 -33.90
C LEU A 2 -2.04 -2.28 -32.56
N VAL A 3 -0.86 -2.90 -32.49
CA VAL A 3 -0.03 -2.91 -31.26
C VAL A 3 0.27 -1.48 -30.76
N SER A 4 0.30 -0.51 -31.67
CA SER A 4 0.47 0.92 -31.38
C SER A 4 -0.67 1.57 -30.57
N GLU A 5 -1.83 0.90 -30.44
CA GLU A 5 -2.99 1.40 -29.68
C GLU A 5 -2.97 0.91 -28.21
N VAL A 6 -2.07 -0.02 -27.88
CA VAL A 6 -1.94 -0.56 -26.51
C VAL A 6 -1.06 0.39 -25.69
N CYS A 7 -1.70 1.25 -24.89
CA CYS A 7 -1.01 2.12 -23.95
C CYS A 7 -0.60 1.33 -22.68
N PHE A 8 0.67 0.95 -22.58
CA PHE A 8 1.29 0.37 -21.37
C PHE A 8 1.64 1.44 -20.31
N ASN A 9 0.79 2.46 -20.17
CA ASN A 9 1.00 3.59 -19.27
C ASN A 9 0.60 3.28 -17.82
N THR A 10 0.05 2.09 -17.56
CA THR A 10 -0.29 1.64 -16.22
C THR A 10 0.11 0.19 -16.01
N ILE A 11 0.45 -0.14 -14.77
CA ILE A 11 0.71 -1.52 -14.34
C ILE A 11 0.01 -1.76 -13.01
N SER A 12 -0.51 -2.97 -12.81
CA SER A 12 -1.05 -3.42 -11.52
C SER A 12 0.00 -4.25 -10.80
N LEU A 13 0.39 -3.86 -9.60
CA LEU A 13 1.39 -4.55 -8.80
C LEU A 13 0.92 -4.73 -7.35
N TRP A 14 1.49 -5.74 -6.69
CA TRP A 14 1.37 -5.89 -5.25
C TRP A 14 2.51 -5.15 -4.57
N MET A 15 2.17 -4.41 -3.53
CA MET A 15 3.08 -3.60 -2.72
C MET A 15 2.85 -3.93 -1.25
N ARG A 16 3.90 -3.84 -0.45
CA ARG A 16 3.86 -3.89 1.01
C ARG A 16 4.11 -2.51 1.59
N ILE A 17 3.32 -2.13 2.58
CA ILE A 17 3.52 -0.93 3.39
C ILE A 17 4.10 -1.39 4.73
N LEU A 18 5.32 -0.93 5.02
CA LEU A 18 6.06 -1.37 6.20
C LEU A 18 5.86 -0.40 7.36
N ASN A 19 6.25 -0.82 8.57
CA ASN A 19 6.26 -0.02 9.80
C ASN A 19 4.89 0.49 10.29
N VAL A 20 3.77 0.04 9.72
CA VAL A 20 2.45 0.45 10.23
C VAL A 20 2.19 -0.19 11.60
N PRO A 21 1.96 0.63 12.66
CA PRO A 21 1.71 0.09 13.98
C PRO A 21 0.45 -0.77 13.99
N MET A 22 0.48 -1.84 14.76
CA MET A 22 -0.51 -2.90 14.74
C MET A 22 -1.95 -2.41 15.00
N VAL A 23 -2.12 -1.40 15.85
CA VAL A 23 -3.43 -0.79 16.15
C VAL A 23 -4.04 -0.06 14.96
N TYR A 24 -3.23 0.30 13.96
CA TYR A 24 -3.65 1.00 12.74
C TYR A 24 -3.55 0.14 11.49
N ARG A 25 -3.36 -1.17 11.63
CA ARG A 25 -3.39 -2.13 10.52
C ARG A 25 -4.83 -2.41 10.08
N THR A 26 -5.55 -1.35 9.71
CA THR A 26 -6.93 -1.41 9.22
C THR A 26 -6.95 -1.28 7.70
N LYS A 27 -8.03 -1.76 7.07
CA LYS A 27 -8.25 -1.57 5.63
C LYS A 27 -8.22 -0.09 5.26
N GLU A 28 -8.92 0.75 6.03
CA GLU A 28 -9.01 2.19 5.80
C GLU A 28 -7.64 2.87 5.86
N THR A 29 -6.83 2.57 6.88
CA THR A 29 -5.46 3.09 6.98
C THR A 29 -4.60 2.62 5.82
N THR A 30 -4.74 1.35 5.41
CA THR A 30 -3.99 0.80 4.27
C THR A 30 -4.32 1.53 2.98
N GLU A 31 -5.62 1.74 2.72
CA GLU A 31 -6.10 2.47 1.55
C GLU A 31 -5.62 3.91 1.56
N LEU A 32 -5.65 4.58 2.72
CA LEU A 32 -5.17 5.95 2.88
C LEU A 32 -3.68 6.04 2.53
N LEU A 33 -2.84 5.18 3.10
CA LEU A 33 -1.40 5.19 2.87
C LEU A 33 -1.07 4.83 1.41
N ALA A 34 -1.79 3.87 0.81
CA ALA A 34 -1.54 3.37 -0.53
C ALA A 34 -1.94 4.35 -1.66
N LYS A 35 -2.79 5.35 -1.39
CA LYS A 35 -3.23 6.34 -2.40
C LYS A 35 -2.06 7.10 -3.04
N GLU A 36 -0.97 7.30 -2.30
CA GLU A 36 0.23 7.96 -2.83
C GLU A 36 0.95 7.10 -3.89
N ALA A 37 0.80 5.78 -3.85
CA ALA A 37 1.36 4.88 -4.86
C ALA A 37 0.51 4.85 -6.14
N GLY A 38 -0.83 4.91 -6.01
CA GLY A 38 -1.74 4.84 -7.14
C GLY A 38 -3.18 4.48 -6.75
N GLU A 39 -3.96 4.04 -7.74
CA GLU A 39 -5.33 3.58 -7.53
C GLU A 39 -5.32 2.25 -6.78
N VAL A 40 -5.90 2.21 -5.59
CA VAL A 40 -6.01 1.00 -4.79
C VAL A 40 -7.06 0.08 -5.41
N LEU A 41 -6.64 -1.10 -5.85
CA LEU A 41 -7.49 -2.12 -6.47
C LEU A 41 -7.98 -3.16 -5.48
N ASP A 42 -7.11 -3.52 -4.53
CA ASP A 42 -7.38 -4.55 -3.53
C ASP A 42 -6.50 -4.28 -2.31
N VAL A 43 -7.05 -4.50 -1.14
CA VAL A 43 -6.31 -4.50 0.12
C VAL A 43 -6.49 -5.89 0.64
N ASN A 44 -5.49 -6.75 0.50
CA ASN A 44 -5.62 -8.12 0.94
C ASN A 44 -5.54 -8.14 2.47
N PRO A 45 -6.63 -8.41 3.21
CA PRO A 45 -6.47 -8.91 4.56
C PRO A 45 -6.10 -10.38 4.39
N GLU A 46 -4.99 -10.87 4.93
CA GLU A 46 -4.97 -12.30 5.23
C GLU A 46 -6.06 -12.56 6.30
N GLU A 47 -7.24 -12.87 5.77
CA GLU A 47 -8.45 -13.48 6.31
C GLU A 47 -8.69 -13.35 7.82
N GLY A 48 -9.50 -12.38 8.25
CA GLY A 48 -10.42 -12.51 9.40
C GLY A 48 -9.85 -12.92 10.77
N LYS A 49 -8.54 -13.11 10.88
CA LYS A 49 -7.79 -13.48 12.05
C LYS A 49 -6.90 -12.29 12.30
N LEU A 50 -7.23 -11.61 13.38
CA LEU A 50 -6.43 -10.60 14.05
C LEU A 50 -4.95 -10.68 13.64
N TRP A 51 -4.40 -9.58 13.12
CA TRP A 51 -2.98 -9.29 12.88
C TRP A 51 -2.12 -9.34 14.17
N ARG A 52 -2.52 -10.19 15.14
CA ARG A 52 -2.04 -10.33 16.52
C ARG A 52 -1.03 -11.46 16.67
N SER A 53 -0.49 -12.01 15.60
CA SER A 53 0.67 -12.89 15.75
C SER A 53 1.94 -12.04 15.91
N LYS A 54 2.72 -12.35 16.94
CA LYS A 54 4.00 -11.68 17.27
C LYS A 54 5.03 -11.80 16.13
N ASP A 55 4.82 -12.77 15.23
CA ASP A 55 5.68 -13.10 14.09
C ASP A 55 5.29 -12.33 12.80
N GLU A 56 4.26 -11.48 12.86
CA GLU A 56 3.75 -10.69 11.71
C GLU A 56 4.16 -9.23 11.72
N TRP A 57 5.04 -8.82 12.64
CA TRP A 57 5.64 -7.50 12.59
C TRP A 57 6.38 -7.26 11.26
N ASP A 58 6.97 -8.33 10.72
CA ASP A 58 7.83 -8.34 9.54
C ASP A 58 7.07 -8.39 8.20
N LYS A 59 5.75 -8.63 8.21
CA LYS A 59 5.00 -8.90 6.97
C LYS A 59 4.45 -7.67 6.27
N GLY A 60 4.33 -6.53 6.96
CA GLY A 60 3.75 -5.30 6.38
C GLY A 60 2.28 -5.44 5.94
N LEU A 61 1.65 -4.34 5.51
CA LEU A 61 0.30 -4.37 4.93
C LEU A 61 0.41 -4.57 3.42
N ARG A 62 -0.26 -5.58 2.88
CA ARG A 62 -0.20 -5.90 1.45
C ARG A 62 -1.39 -5.29 0.70
N VAL A 63 -1.08 -4.50 -0.32
CA VAL A 63 -2.06 -3.78 -1.14
C VAL A 63 -1.75 -3.97 -2.62
N ARG A 64 -2.78 -4.08 -3.44
CA ARG A 64 -2.67 -4.08 -4.89
C ARG A 64 -3.01 -2.70 -5.40
N VAL A 65 -2.10 -2.11 -6.16
CA VAL A 65 -2.25 -0.76 -6.72
C VAL A 65 -2.09 -0.80 -8.23
N ARG A 66 -2.83 0.07 -8.92
CA ARG A 66 -2.58 0.44 -10.30
C ARG A 66 -1.80 1.75 -10.32
N VAL A 67 -0.57 1.68 -10.83
CA VAL A 67 0.35 2.82 -10.89
C VAL A 67 0.48 3.32 -12.32
N ASP A 68 0.67 4.63 -12.50
CA ASP A 68 0.98 5.27 -13.78
C ASP A 68 2.50 5.18 -14.02
N THR A 69 2.92 4.42 -15.03
CA THR A 69 4.34 4.16 -15.33
C THR A 69 5.06 5.39 -15.91
N ARG A 70 4.34 6.46 -16.23
CA ARG A 70 4.90 7.73 -16.70
C ARG A 70 5.31 8.64 -15.55
N LYS A 71 4.94 8.31 -14.32
CA LYS A 71 5.28 9.07 -13.11
C LYS A 71 6.36 8.32 -12.32
N PRO A 72 7.21 9.04 -11.56
CA PRO A 72 8.07 8.39 -10.59
C PRO A 72 7.27 7.51 -9.64
N LEU A 73 7.79 6.33 -9.32
CA LEU A 73 7.17 5.45 -8.33
C LEU A 73 7.31 6.07 -6.94
N ALA A 74 6.21 6.11 -6.19
CA ALA A 74 6.26 6.48 -4.78
C ALA A 74 7.07 5.43 -4.00
N THR A 75 7.92 5.90 -3.09
CA THR A 75 8.75 5.03 -2.24
C THR A 75 8.15 4.83 -0.84
N GLY A 76 7.04 5.50 -0.56
CA GLY A 76 6.35 5.46 0.72
C GLY A 76 5.28 6.54 0.81
N SER A 77 4.64 6.61 1.98
CA SER A 77 3.64 7.63 2.31
C SER A 77 3.85 8.15 3.73
N LYS A 78 3.37 9.36 3.99
CA LYS A 78 3.32 9.97 5.31
C LYS A 78 1.98 9.66 5.96
N GLY A 79 1.99 9.29 7.24
CA GLY A 79 0.79 9.05 8.03
C GLY A 79 0.88 9.72 9.39
N LEU A 80 -0.27 10.15 9.93
CA LEU A 80 -0.41 10.67 11.28
C LEU A 80 -1.08 9.63 12.17
N PHE A 81 -0.56 9.44 13.38
CA PHE A 81 -1.10 8.53 14.40
C PHE A 81 -1.31 9.27 15.73
N VAL A 82 -1.93 8.60 16.71
CA VAL A 82 -2.12 9.12 18.08
C VAL A 82 -0.78 9.65 18.61
N ASP A 83 -0.82 10.88 19.13
CA ASP A 83 0.30 11.78 19.48
C ASP A 83 0.73 12.79 18.39
N ASP A 84 -0.04 12.93 17.29
CA ASP A 84 0.18 13.90 16.20
C ASP A 84 1.57 13.81 15.56
N ARG A 85 2.20 12.63 15.62
CA ARG A 85 3.49 12.38 15.00
C ARG A 85 3.30 11.96 13.56
N GLU A 86 3.98 12.69 12.68
CA GLU A 86 4.13 12.31 11.27
C GLU A 86 5.20 11.22 11.16
N GLU A 87 4.81 10.07 10.63
CA GLU A 87 5.71 8.95 10.38
C GLU A 87 5.78 8.61 8.88
N TRP A 88 6.90 8.04 8.46
CA TRP A 88 7.13 7.59 7.08
C TRP A 88 6.93 6.08 6.95
N PHE A 89 6.09 5.68 5.99
CA PHE A 89 5.72 4.30 5.71
C PHE A 89 6.29 3.88 4.36
N PRO A 90 7.43 3.16 4.33
CA PRO A 90 8.06 2.78 3.07
C PRO A 90 7.25 1.71 2.34
N PHE A 91 7.33 1.78 1.01
CA PHE A 91 6.72 0.83 0.08
C PHE A 91 7.76 -0.18 -0.42
N GLN A 92 7.39 -1.45 -0.53
CA GLN A 92 8.23 -2.54 -1.06
C GLN A 92 7.47 -3.50 -1.96
#